data_AF-A0A7W5BG25-F1
#
_entry.id   AF-A0A7W5BG25-F1
#
_cell.length_a   1.000
_cell.length_b   1.000
_cell.length_c   1.000
_cell.angle_alpha   90.00
_cell.angle_beta   90.00
_cell.angle_gamma   90.00
#
_symmetry.space_group_name_H-M   'P 1'
#
loop_
_entity.id
_entity.type
_entity.pdbx_description
1 polymer ?
#
loop_
_entity_poly.entity_id
_entity_poly.type
_entity_poly.pdbx_seq_one_letter_code
_entity_poly.pdbx_strand_id
1 'polypeptide(L)'
;MQKFVKLKRGLGPINDWYERCKRDQIPYVVVDKGNKYAVVRWDYIAFTADRDSMIDKNQDKHLEEFKELFHKYSNKKSSFEIGGGLVDFYDIENEKAAEMASDLYDIVAKIYE
;
A
#
# COMPACT_ATOMS: atom_id res chain seq x y z
N MET A 1 6.79 -4.48 14.56
CA MET A 1 7.52 -4.22 13.30
C MET A 1 6.89 -3.01 12.61
N GLN A 2 7.67 -2.13 11.97
CA GLN A 2 7.11 -1.03 11.19
C GLN A 2 6.50 -1.58 9.89
N LYS A 3 5.21 -1.29 9.65
CA LYS A 3 4.42 -1.77 8.49
C LYS A 3 4.36 -0.78 7.34
N PHE A 4 4.48 0.51 7.61
CA PHE A 4 4.40 1.55 6.58
C PHE A 4 5.21 2.80 6.99
N VAL A 5 5.40 3.70 6.03
CA VAL A 5 6.00 5.02 6.25
C VAL A 5 5.00 6.13 5.90
N LYS A 6 5.05 7.25 6.64
CA LYS A 6 4.28 8.46 6.33
C LYS A 6 5.19 9.43 5.59
N LEU A 7 4.79 9.85 4.40
CA LEU A 7 5.48 10.89 3.65
C LEU A 7 4.90 12.26 4.02
N LYS A 8 5.79 13.25 4.15
CA LYS A 8 5.43 14.66 4.12
C LYS A 8 5.91 15.19 2.78
N ARG A 9 4.97 15.56 1.90
CA ARG A 9 5.16 16.28 0.62
C ARG A 9 6.62 16.45 0.16
N GLY A 10 7.00 15.73 -0.89
CA GLY A 10 8.11 16.13 -1.75
C GLY A 10 9.28 15.15 -1.78
N LEU A 11 10.11 15.07 -0.75
CA LEU A 11 11.45 14.44 -0.88
C LEU A 11 12.01 13.94 0.46
N GLY A 12 11.48 12.83 0.98
CA GLY A 12 12.07 12.09 2.10
C GLY A 12 11.33 10.77 2.36
N PRO A 13 11.69 10.03 3.41
CA PRO A 13 12.42 8.74 3.44
C PRO A 13 11.94 7.60 2.51
N ILE A 14 11.47 7.90 1.29
CA ILE A 14 11.11 6.88 0.28
C ILE A 14 12.26 5.90 0.05
N ASN A 15 13.50 6.39 -0.09
CA ASN A 15 14.64 5.55 -0.42
C ASN A 15 15.04 4.61 0.72
N ASP A 16 15.12 5.11 1.97
CA ASP A 16 15.48 4.27 3.12
C ASP A 16 14.38 3.24 3.43
N TRP A 17 13.11 3.64 3.28
CA TRP A 17 11.99 2.71 3.43
C TRP A 17 12.01 1.65 2.34
N TYR A 18 12.28 2.05 1.09
CA TYR A 18 12.42 1.13 -0.04
C TYR A 18 13.57 0.15 0.17
N GLU A 19 14.77 0.62 0.49
CA GLU A 19 15.94 -0.23 0.74
C GLU A 19 15.70 -1.19 1.91
N ARG A 20 14.99 -0.73 2.95
CA ARG A 20 14.57 -1.59 4.04
C ARG A 20 13.58 -2.66 3.56
N CYS A 21 12.52 -2.28 2.85
CA CYS A 21 11.53 -3.22 2.36
C CYS A 21 12.15 -4.27 1.44
N LYS A 22 13.09 -3.84 0.60
CA LYS A 22 13.86 -4.70 -0.27
C LYS A 22 14.79 -5.63 0.49
N ARG A 23 15.57 -5.13 1.44
CA ARG A 23 16.47 -5.97 2.26
C ARG A 23 15.71 -6.99 3.08
N ASP A 24 14.63 -6.56 3.74
CA ASP A 24 13.86 -7.39 4.65
C ASP A 24 12.81 -8.24 3.89
N GLN A 25 12.68 -8.06 2.57
CA GLN A 25 11.67 -8.70 1.71
C GLN A 25 10.24 -8.56 2.28
N ILE A 26 9.90 -7.33 2.70
CA ILE A 26 8.58 -6.99 3.26
C ILE A 26 7.81 -6.05 2.31
N PRO A 27 6.46 -6.02 2.42
CA PRO A 27 5.65 -5.13 1.60
C PRO A 27 6.01 -3.65 1.74
N TYR A 28 6.09 -2.95 0.60
CA TYR A 28 6.33 -1.52 0.57
C TYR A 28 5.00 -0.75 0.60
N VAL A 29 4.59 -0.34 1.81
CA VAL A 29 3.36 0.43 2.03
C VAL A 29 3.68 1.85 2.48
N VAL A 30 2.98 2.82 1.92
CA VAL A 30 3.24 4.24 2.10
C VAL A 30 1.94 5.01 2.32
N VAL A 31 2.00 6.03 3.19
CA VAL A 31 0.93 7.01 3.37
C VAL A 31 1.46 8.38 2.97
N ASP A 32 1.03 8.92 1.83
CA ASP A 32 1.32 10.29 1.44
C ASP A 32 0.26 11.23 2.00
N LYS A 33 0.64 12.03 3.02
CA LYS A 33 -0.30 12.92 3.70
C LYS A 33 -0.39 14.27 3.01
N GLY A 34 -1.60 14.60 2.56
CA GLY A 34 -2.00 15.95 2.22
C GLY A 34 -2.57 16.73 3.42
N ASN A 35 -3.14 17.91 3.16
CA ASN A 35 -3.69 18.77 4.21
C ASN A 35 -4.92 18.14 4.89
N LYS A 36 -5.83 17.55 4.11
CA LYS A 36 -7.09 16.97 4.61
C LYS A 36 -7.19 15.46 4.35
N TYR A 37 -6.71 15.04 3.19
CA TYR A 37 -6.71 13.66 2.76
C TYR A 37 -5.30 13.16 2.49
N ALA A 38 -5.16 11.86 2.47
CA ALA A 38 -3.95 11.13 2.14
C ALA A 38 -4.18 10.16 0.98
N VAL A 39 -3.08 9.78 0.36
CA VAL A 39 -3.00 8.62 -0.53
C VAL A 39 -2.34 7.48 0.24
N VAL A 40 -2.96 6.31 0.24
CA VAL A 40 -2.37 5.08 0.78
C VAL A 40 -1.98 4.20 -0.40
N ARG A 41 -0.70 3.84 -0.49
CA ARG A 41 -0.12 3.11 -1.62
C ARG A 41 0.54 1.83 -1.16
N TRP A 42 0.37 0.76 -1.92
CA TRP A 42 1.27 -0.38 -1.94
C TRP A 42 1.93 -0.49 -3.31
N ASP A 43 3.24 -0.74 -3.30
CA ASP A 43 4.05 -1.01 -4.48
C ASP A 43 4.83 -2.31 -4.29
N TYR A 44 4.90 -3.12 -5.35
CA TYR A 44 5.65 -4.37 -5.41
C TYR A 44 7.14 -4.15 -5.72
N ILE A 45 7.57 -2.93 -6.04
CA ILE A 45 8.94 -2.54 -6.42
C ILE A 45 10.04 -3.07 -5.48
N ALA A 46 9.72 -3.33 -4.21
CA ALA A 46 10.67 -3.86 -3.25
C ALA A 46 11.08 -5.33 -3.47
N PHE A 47 10.42 -6.07 -4.38
CA PHE A 47 10.65 -7.49 -4.59
C PHE A 47 11.50 -7.79 -5.84
N THR A 48 12.08 -9.00 -5.86
CA THR A 48 12.86 -9.51 -6.99
C THR A 48 11.95 -10.11 -8.07
N ALA A 49 12.37 -10.07 -9.33
CA ALA A 49 11.60 -10.50 -10.51
C ALA A 49 10.90 -11.87 -10.41
N ASP A 50 11.46 -12.83 -9.65
CA ASP A 50 10.84 -14.15 -9.44
C ASP A 50 9.48 -14.05 -8.73
N ARG A 51 9.28 -13.04 -7.86
CA ARG A 51 8.02 -12.81 -7.14
C ARG A 51 7.01 -11.98 -7.93
N ASP A 52 7.42 -11.22 -8.94
CA ASP A 52 6.50 -10.43 -9.79
C ASP A 52 5.47 -11.33 -10.47
N SER A 53 5.92 -12.50 -10.95
CA SER A 53 5.03 -13.49 -11.59
C SER A 53 4.01 -14.12 -10.63
N MET A 54 4.28 -14.12 -9.32
CA MET A 54 3.34 -14.58 -8.30
C MET A 54 2.34 -13.49 -7.94
N ILE A 55 2.77 -12.23 -7.91
CA ILE A 55 1.92 -11.08 -7.63
C ILE A 55 0.87 -10.94 -8.73
N ASP A 56 1.26 -10.98 -10.00
CA ASP A 56 0.31 -10.89 -11.13
C ASP A 56 -0.74 -12.02 -11.09
N LYS A 57 -0.36 -13.22 -10.64
CA LYS A 57 -1.28 -14.38 -10.53
C LYS A 57 -2.19 -14.35 -9.30
N ASN A 58 -1.81 -13.60 -8.26
CA ASN A 58 -2.54 -13.55 -6.99
C ASN A 58 -3.24 -12.21 -6.76
N GLN A 59 -2.92 -11.14 -7.50
CA GLN A 59 -3.53 -9.82 -7.33
C GLN A 59 -5.06 -9.88 -7.54
N ASP A 60 -5.52 -10.69 -8.51
CA ASP A 60 -6.95 -10.96 -8.74
C ASP A 60 -7.61 -11.70 -7.56
N LYS A 61 -6.87 -12.54 -6.83
CA LYS A 61 -7.40 -13.31 -5.70
C LYS A 61 -7.66 -12.43 -4.47
N HIS A 62 -6.88 -11.35 -4.32
CA HIS A 62 -7.02 -10.40 -3.21
C HIS A 62 -7.81 -9.14 -3.60
N LEU A 63 -8.35 -9.09 -4.83
CA LEU A 63 -9.17 -7.99 -5.30
C LEU A 63 -10.36 -7.70 -4.38
N GLU A 64 -11.04 -8.75 -3.90
CA GLU A 64 -12.16 -8.59 -2.97
C GLU A 64 -11.69 -8.06 -1.60
N GLU A 65 -10.55 -8.53 -1.07
CA GLU A 65 -9.96 -7.98 0.16
C GLU A 65 -9.61 -6.49 0.02
N PHE A 66 -9.07 -6.07 -1.14
CA PHE A 66 -8.79 -4.66 -1.42
C PHE A 66 -10.06 -3.82 -1.54
N LYS A 67 -11.14 -4.36 -2.14
CA LYS A 67 -12.44 -3.69 -2.20
C LYS A 67 -13.07 -3.55 -0.82
N GLU A 68 -13.02 -4.60 0.00
CA GLU A 68 -13.50 -4.56 1.38
C GLU A 68 -12.72 -3.53 2.21
N LEU A 69 -11.40 -3.49 2.06
CA LEU A 69 -10.55 -2.50 2.68
C LEU A 69 -10.95 -1.08 2.24
N PHE A 70 -11.16 -0.87 0.94
CA PHE A 70 -11.63 0.41 0.41
C PHE A 70 -12.97 0.80 1.03
N HIS A 71 -13.97 -0.09 1.04
CA HIS A 71 -15.28 0.18 1.61
C HIS A 71 -15.23 0.52 3.11
N LYS A 72 -14.33 -0.11 3.86
CA LYS A 72 -14.14 0.16 5.29
C LYS A 72 -13.64 1.57 5.59
N TYR A 73 -12.75 2.11 4.76
CA TYR A 73 -12.03 3.37 5.04
C TYR A 73 -12.42 4.54 4.14
N SER A 74 -13.09 4.28 3.01
CA SER A 74 -13.48 5.28 2.02
C SER A 74 -14.56 6.26 2.52
N ASN A 75 -14.61 7.40 1.85
CA ASN A 75 -15.72 8.34 1.90
C ASN A 75 -16.22 8.61 0.47
N LYS A 76 -17.19 9.51 0.32
CA LYS A 76 -17.81 9.85 -0.98
C LYS A 76 -16.85 10.40 -2.03
N LYS A 77 -15.65 10.86 -1.63
CA LYS A 77 -14.61 11.39 -2.51
C LYS A 77 -13.51 10.38 -2.81
N SER A 78 -13.42 9.30 -2.03
CA SER A 78 -12.36 8.33 -2.18
C SER A 78 -12.51 7.55 -3.48
N SER A 79 -11.38 7.17 -4.05
CA SER A 79 -11.28 6.23 -5.17
C SER A 79 -10.16 5.25 -4.89
N PHE A 80 -10.13 4.15 -5.63
CA PHE A 80 -9.00 3.23 -5.61
C PHE A 80 -8.67 2.76 -7.02
N GLU A 81 -7.39 2.51 -7.25
CA GLU A 81 -6.84 2.01 -8.50
C GLU A 81 -5.99 0.78 -8.21
N ILE A 82 -6.14 -0.23 -9.06
CA ILE A 82 -5.38 -1.48 -8.99
C ILE A 82 -4.87 -1.77 -10.40
N GLY A 83 -3.59 -2.05 -10.53
CA GLY A 83 -3.02 -2.46 -11.81
C GLY A 83 -1.50 -2.52 -11.78
N GLY A 84 -0.95 -3.44 -12.58
CA GLY A 84 0.50 -3.60 -12.76
C GLY A 84 1.26 -3.75 -11.45
N GLY A 85 0.75 -4.56 -10.51
CA GLY A 85 1.35 -4.78 -9.19
C GLY A 85 1.18 -3.64 -8.17
N LEU A 86 0.46 -2.57 -8.52
CA LEU A 86 0.22 -1.42 -7.64
C LEU A 86 -1.21 -1.42 -7.11
N VAL A 87 -1.38 -0.89 -5.90
CA VAL A 87 -2.68 -0.54 -5.32
C VAL A 87 -2.60 0.85 -4.69
N ASP A 88 -3.43 1.76 -5.18
CA ASP A 88 -3.55 3.12 -4.67
C ASP A 88 -4.96 3.40 -4.15
N PHE A 89 -5.04 3.98 -2.96
CA PHE A 89 -6.27 4.47 -2.37
C PHE A 89 -6.17 5.97 -2.18
N TYR A 90 -7.01 6.71 -2.89
CA TYR A 90 -7.00 8.17 -2.92
C TYR A 90 -8.07 8.78 -2.02
N ASP A 91 -7.83 10.03 -1.62
CA ASP A 91 -8.75 10.86 -0.83
C ASP A 91 -9.22 10.17 0.47
N ILE A 92 -8.31 9.47 1.14
CA ILE A 92 -8.55 8.84 2.45
C ILE A 92 -8.36 9.88 3.55
N GLU A 93 -9.26 9.94 4.53
CA GLU A 93 -9.12 10.89 5.65
C GLU A 93 -7.81 10.65 6.40
N ASN A 94 -7.08 11.72 6.70
CA ASN A 94 -5.75 11.66 7.34
C ASN A 94 -5.72 10.87 8.66
N GLU A 95 -6.85 10.82 9.36
CA GLU A 95 -7.07 10.08 10.62
C GLU A 95 -7.13 8.56 10.36
N LYS A 96 -7.77 8.15 9.26
CA LYS A 96 -7.97 6.75 8.88
C LYS A 96 -6.81 6.15 8.08
N ALA A 97 -6.04 6.99 7.39
CA ALA A 97 -4.99 6.55 6.47
C ALA A 97 -3.92 5.66 7.13
N ALA A 98 -3.61 5.88 8.41
CA ALA A 98 -2.65 5.07 9.14
C ALA A 98 -3.18 3.65 9.45
N GLU A 99 -4.46 3.54 9.79
CA GLU A 99 -5.11 2.25 10.04
C GLU A 99 -5.26 1.48 8.74
N MET A 100 -5.73 2.15 7.68
CA MET A 100 -5.83 1.57 6.35
C MET A 100 -4.48 1.03 5.84
N ALA A 101 -3.38 1.76 6.06
CA ALA A 101 -2.05 1.30 5.66
C ALA A 101 -1.57 0.08 6.46
N SER A 102 -1.95 -0.04 7.74
CA SER A 102 -1.66 -1.23 8.53
C SER A 102 -2.43 -2.44 8.02
N ASP A 103 -3.73 -2.28 7.76
CA ASP A 103 -4.58 -3.35 7.24
C ASP A 103 -4.15 -3.75 5.82
N LEU A 104 -3.80 -2.79 4.98
CA LEU A 104 -3.24 -3.03 3.65
C LEU A 104 -1.98 -3.90 3.75
N TYR A 105 -1.05 -3.55 4.63
CA TYR A 105 0.17 -4.33 4.86
C TYR A 105 -0.16 -5.79 5.21
N ASP A 106 -1.14 -6.01 6.10
CA ASP A 106 -1.51 -7.36 6.53
C ASP A 106 -2.17 -8.17 5.41
N ILE A 107 -2.93 -7.54 4.52
CA ILE A 107 -3.47 -8.20 3.32
C ILE A 107 -2.33 -8.58 2.38
N VAL A 108 -1.45 -7.63 2.04
CA VAL A 108 -0.39 -7.88 1.06
C VAL A 108 0.66 -8.85 1.61
N ALA A 109 0.92 -8.85 2.92
CA ALA A 109 1.82 -9.81 3.56
C ALA A 109 1.42 -11.27 3.30
N LYS A 110 0.11 -11.57 3.26
CA LYS A 110 -0.42 -12.92 2.97
C LYS A 110 -0.21 -13.36 1.53
N ILE A 111 -0.07 -12.41 0.59
CA ILE A 111 0.20 -12.71 -0.83
C ILE A 111 1.56 -13.43 -0.97
N TYR A 112 2.45 -13.21 0.00
CA TYR A 112 3.83 -13.67 0.01
C TYR A 112 4.10 -14.88 0.92
N GLU A 113 3.09 -15.38 1.67
CA GLU A 113 3.15 -16.62 2.45
C GLU A 113 2.83 -17.85 1.59
#